data_AF-A0A2X2C7G2-F1
#
_entry.id   AF-A0A2X2C7G2-F1
#
_cell.length_a   1.000
_cell.length_b   1.000
_cell.length_c   1.000
_cell.angle_alpha   90.00
_cell.angle_beta   90.00
_cell.angle_gamma   90.00
#
_symmetry.space_group_name_H-M   'P 1'
#
loop_
_entity.id
_entity.type
_entity.pdbx_description
1 polymer ?
#
loop_
_entity_poly.entity_id
_entity_poly.type
_entity_poly.pdbx_seq_one_letter_code
_entity_poly.pdbx_strand_id
1 'polypeptide(L)'
;MKKNKLMLFTATLLLSSAGIISTASADVTLKHGYIDIPPSRAFLCSSKGGNLNKNCGPIQYEPQSIEGDKGFPKGGPADGEIASGGKATFSALNAQSADRWHKVAMKSGENTFKWTLTAKHSTESWRFFITKPGWDVNKPLTRADFDLTPFLPTK
;
A
#
# COMPACT_ATOMS: atom_id res chain seq x y z
N MET A 1 80.01 -31.97 -22.41
CA MET A 1 80.28 -30.58 -22.02
C MET A 1 78.95 -29.87 -21.75
N LYS A 2 78.76 -29.38 -20.52
CA LYS A 2 77.49 -28.90 -19.94
C LYS A 2 76.99 -27.64 -20.67
N LYS A 3 75.73 -27.64 -21.11
CA LYS A 3 75.01 -26.44 -21.56
C LYS A 3 74.30 -25.82 -20.36
N ASN A 4 74.80 -24.69 -19.85
CA ASN A 4 74.09 -23.89 -18.86
C ASN A 4 72.85 -23.27 -19.50
N LYS A 5 71.65 -23.71 -19.09
CA LYS A 5 70.41 -23.00 -19.42
C LYS A 5 70.24 -21.85 -18.42
N LEU A 6 70.32 -20.64 -18.94
CA LEU A 6 69.94 -19.41 -18.24
C LEU A 6 68.44 -19.50 -17.94
N MET A 7 68.07 -19.70 -16.68
CA MET A 7 66.69 -19.67 -16.22
C MET A 7 66.29 -18.21 -16.02
N LEU A 8 65.54 -17.65 -16.98
CA LEU A 8 64.88 -16.37 -16.82
C LEU A 8 63.65 -16.59 -15.92
N PHE A 9 63.68 -16.07 -14.69
CA PHE A 9 62.50 -15.98 -13.84
C PHE A 9 61.64 -14.81 -14.32
N THR A 10 60.62 -15.07 -15.12
CA THR A 10 59.57 -14.10 -15.42
C THR A 10 58.61 -14.04 -14.24
N ALA A 11 58.70 -12.98 -13.44
CA ALA A 11 57.72 -12.67 -12.41
C ALA A 11 56.41 -12.23 -13.08
N THR A 12 55.44 -13.15 -13.19
CA THR A 12 54.06 -12.80 -13.56
C THR A 12 53.35 -12.19 -12.36
N LEU A 13 53.22 -10.87 -12.37
CA LEU A 13 52.37 -10.11 -11.46
C LEU A 13 50.90 -10.42 -11.80
N LEU A 14 50.26 -11.31 -11.03
CA LEU A 14 48.82 -11.55 -11.12
C LEU A 14 48.09 -10.34 -10.53
N LEU A 15 47.62 -9.45 -11.41
CA LEU A 15 46.73 -8.35 -11.07
C LEU A 15 45.36 -8.92 -10.66
N SER A 16 45.13 -9.07 -9.36
CA SER A 16 43.82 -9.43 -8.81
C SER A 16 42.85 -8.27 -9.02
N SER A 17 42.07 -8.34 -10.10
CA SER A 17 40.94 -7.44 -10.31
C SER A 17 39.82 -7.83 -9.37
N ALA A 18 39.81 -7.28 -8.15
CA ALA A 18 38.65 -7.34 -7.28
C ALA A 18 37.52 -6.52 -7.91
N GLY A 19 36.67 -7.18 -8.70
CA GLY A 19 35.45 -6.59 -9.23
C GLY A 19 34.56 -6.19 -8.06
N ILE A 20 34.42 -4.89 -7.82
CA ILE A 20 33.43 -4.35 -6.89
C ILE A 20 32.07 -4.63 -7.52
N ILE A 21 31.41 -5.71 -7.08
CA ILE A 21 30.00 -5.94 -7.39
C ILE A 21 29.24 -4.89 -6.59
N SER A 22 28.98 -3.74 -7.21
CA SER A 22 28.06 -2.75 -6.68
C SER A 22 26.66 -3.32 -6.78
N THR A 23 26.20 -4.00 -5.73
CA THR A 23 24.77 -4.29 -5.57
C THR A 23 24.09 -2.95 -5.32
N ALA A 24 23.67 -2.30 -6.39
CA ALA A 24 22.73 -1.20 -6.28
C ALA A 24 21.45 -1.76 -5.66
N SER A 25 21.31 -1.58 -4.34
CA SER A 25 20.04 -1.73 -3.66
C SER A 25 19.11 -0.73 -4.34
N ALA A 26 18.20 -1.22 -5.18
CA ALA A 26 17.08 -0.41 -5.62
C ALA A 26 16.36 0.00 -4.34
N ASP A 27 16.54 1.25 -3.92
CA ASP A 27 15.73 1.84 -2.87
C ASP A 27 14.31 1.82 -3.41
N VAL A 28 13.53 0.82 -2.97
CA VAL A 28 12.09 0.78 -3.23
C VAL A 28 11.55 1.89 -2.36
N THR A 29 11.64 3.12 -2.85
CA THR A 29 10.97 4.26 -2.25
C THR A 29 9.49 3.97 -2.42
N LEU A 30 8.93 3.29 -1.42
CA LEU A 30 7.51 3.08 -1.29
C LEU A 30 6.90 4.48 -1.12
N LYS A 31 6.52 5.11 -2.23
CA LYS A 31 5.64 6.28 -2.17
C LYS A 31 4.30 5.80 -1.56
N HIS A 32 3.40 6.69 -1.16
CA HIS A 32 2.05 6.32 -0.68
C HIS A 32 1.93 5.87 0.80
N GLY A 33 0.75 5.38 1.21
CA GLY A 33 0.48 4.98 2.60
C GLY A 33 -0.85 4.24 2.78
N TYR A 34 -1.05 3.67 3.97
CA TYR A 34 -2.26 2.93 4.34
C TYR A 34 -2.60 3.12 5.82
N ILE A 35 -3.84 2.82 6.21
CA ILE A 35 -4.26 2.78 7.62
C ILE A 35 -4.03 1.36 8.17
N ASP A 36 -3.20 1.26 9.20
CA ASP A 36 -2.94 0.02 9.95
C ASP A 36 -3.61 -0.01 11.33
N ILE A 37 -4.10 1.13 11.84
CA ILE A 37 -4.91 1.20 13.07
C ILE A 37 -6.11 2.13 12.85
N PRO A 38 -7.35 1.65 13.00
CA PRO A 38 -7.73 0.25 12.83
C PRO A 38 -7.35 -0.24 11.41
N PRO A 39 -6.98 -1.51 11.23
CA PRO A 39 -6.45 -1.99 9.95
C PRO A 39 -7.47 -1.87 8.83
N SER A 40 -7.09 -1.18 7.74
CA SER A 40 -7.94 -0.97 6.56
C SER A 40 -8.23 -2.25 5.80
N ARG A 41 -9.28 -2.23 4.97
CA ARG A 41 -9.65 -3.31 4.04
C ARG A 41 -8.46 -3.79 3.20
N ALA A 42 -7.71 -2.86 2.63
CA ALA A 42 -6.53 -3.14 1.81
C ALA A 42 -5.36 -3.69 2.63
N PHE A 43 -5.07 -3.10 3.80
CA PHE A 43 -4.02 -3.62 4.68
C PHE A 43 -4.30 -5.07 5.11
N LEU A 44 -5.54 -5.40 5.45
CA LEU A 44 -5.98 -6.75 5.79
C LEU A 44 -5.89 -7.76 4.63
N CYS A 45 -5.74 -7.31 3.38
CA CYS A 45 -5.43 -8.19 2.26
C CYS A 45 -3.95 -8.60 2.24
N SER A 46 -3.07 -7.81 2.84
CA SER A 46 -1.63 -8.03 2.79
C SER A 46 -1.15 -9.09 3.79
N SER A 47 0.04 -9.63 3.55
CA SER A 47 0.70 -10.56 4.49
C SER A 47 0.93 -9.92 5.87
N LYS A 48 1.27 -8.63 5.91
CA LYS A 48 1.42 -7.86 7.15
C LYS A 48 0.10 -7.68 7.90
N GLY A 49 -1.02 -7.62 7.19
CA GLY A 49 -2.36 -7.61 7.76
C GLY A 49 -2.94 -9.01 8.03
N GLY A 50 -2.12 -10.06 7.99
CA GLY A 50 -2.52 -11.44 8.27
C GLY A 50 -3.28 -12.13 7.14
N ASN A 51 -3.39 -11.50 5.96
CA ASN A 51 -4.22 -11.96 4.84
C ASN A 51 -5.66 -12.28 5.30
N LEU A 52 -6.24 -11.51 6.22
CA LEU A 52 -7.59 -11.77 6.73
C LEU A 52 -8.65 -11.55 5.64
N ASN A 53 -8.43 -10.61 4.73
CA ASN A 53 -9.22 -10.46 3.52
C ASN A 53 -8.60 -11.27 2.39
N LYS A 54 -9.41 -12.12 1.75
CA LYS A 54 -8.99 -12.98 0.62
C LYS A 54 -9.50 -12.43 -0.71
N ASN A 55 -8.95 -12.96 -1.80
CA ASN A 55 -9.35 -12.65 -3.18
C ASN A 55 -9.30 -11.14 -3.47
N CYS A 56 -8.24 -10.47 -3.04
CA CYS A 56 -8.10 -9.02 -3.20
C CYS A 56 -7.37 -8.61 -4.48
N GLY A 57 -6.84 -9.57 -5.26
CA GLY A 57 -6.01 -9.25 -6.42
C GLY A 57 -4.68 -8.57 -6.03
N PRO A 58 -4.10 -7.72 -6.89
CA PRO A 58 -2.77 -7.15 -6.69
C PRO A 58 -2.60 -6.32 -5.41
N ILE A 59 -3.66 -5.72 -4.87
CA ILE A 59 -3.57 -4.83 -3.69
C ILE A 59 -2.99 -5.53 -2.45
N GLN A 60 -3.05 -6.86 -2.37
CA GLN A 60 -2.42 -7.61 -1.27
C GLN A 60 -0.89 -7.38 -1.18
N TYR A 61 -0.24 -7.01 -2.28
CA TYR A 61 1.21 -6.77 -2.34
C TYR A 61 1.57 -5.30 -2.14
N GLU A 62 0.61 -4.40 -2.32
CA GLU A 62 0.82 -2.96 -2.32
C GLU A 62 -0.33 -2.18 -1.67
N PRO A 63 -0.67 -2.48 -0.40
CA PRO A 63 -1.81 -1.84 0.28
C PRO A 63 -1.68 -0.30 0.37
N GLN A 64 -0.48 0.24 0.19
CA GLN A 64 -0.20 1.67 0.13
C GLN A 64 -0.73 2.36 -1.15
N SER A 65 -0.96 1.64 -2.25
CA SER A 65 -1.06 2.24 -3.60
C SER A 65 -2.47 2.71 -4.01
N ILE A 66 -3.44 2.78 -3.10
CA ILE A 66 -4.80 3.26 -3.41
C ILE A 66 -4.80 4.79 -3.49
N GLU A 67 -4.40 5.28 -4.66
CA GLU A 67 -4.40 6.70 -5.00
C GLU A 67 -5.47 7.01 -6.06
N GLY A 68 -6.37 7.94 -5.79
CA GLY A 68 -7.39 8.37 -6.74
C GLY A 68 -7.49 9.88 -6.78
N ASP A 69 -8.31 10.40 -7.69
CA ASP A 69 -8.53 11.84 -7.77
C ASP A 69 -9.03 12.41 -6.44
N LYS A 70 -8.53 13.59 -6.07
CA LYS A 70 -8.95 14.28 -4.85
C LYS A 70 -10.35 14.89 -5.00
N GLY A 71 -10.89 15.39 -3.90
CA GLY A 71 -12.12 16.19 -3.91
C GLY A 71 -13.42 15.44 -3.58
N PHE A 72 -13.34 14.19 -3.12
CA PHE A 72 -14.50 13.48 -2.58
C PHE A 72 -15.23 14.33 -1.52
N PRO A 73 -16.58 14.44 -1.55
CA PRO A 73 -17.51 13.76 -2.43
C PRO A 73 -17.86 14.51 -3.73
N LYS A 74 -17.48 15.78 -3.90
CA LYS A 74 -17.83 16.56 -5.10
C LYS A 74 -17.08 16.09 -6.35
N GLY A 75 -15.87 15.57 -6.16
CA GLY A 75 -15.07 14.87 -7.18
C GLY A 75 -14.62 13.51 -6.66
N GLY A 76 -13.41 13.09 -7.05
CA GLY A 76 -12.83 11.81 -6.67
C GLY A 76 -13.51 10.61 -7.32
N PRO A 77 -13.27 9.37 -6.81
CA PRO A 77 -13.75 8.14 -7.43
C PRO A 77 -15.28 8.11 -7.63
N ALA A 78 -15.72 7.43 -8.69
CA ALA A 78 -17.14 7.23 -8.97
C ALA A 78 -17.83 6.37 -7.89
N ASP A 79 -19.15 6.47 -7.80
CA ASP A 79 -19.94 5.58 -6.95
C ASP A 79 -19.75 4.12 -7.42
N GLY A 80 -19.64 3.20 -6.46
CA GLY A 80 -19.25 1.82 -6.70
C GLY A 80 -17.73 1.60 -6.80
N GLU A 81 -16.92 2.65 -6.93
CA GLU A 81 -15.46 2.56 -7.06
C GLU A 81 -14.67 3.27 -5.95
N ILE A 82 -15.38 3.69 -4.90
CA ILE A 82 -14.80 4.43 -3.77
C ILE A 82 -13.69 3.62 -3.09
N ALA A 83 -13.88 2.32 -2.90
CA ALA A 83 -12.93 1.47 -2.17
C ALA A 83 -11.64 1.16 -2.96
N SER A 84 -11.71 1.11 -4.29
CA SER A 84 -10.54 0.93 -5.16
C SER A 84 -9.84 2.24 -5.51
N GLY A 85 -10.37 3.39 -5.08
CA GLY A 85 -9.88 4.70 -5.51
C GLY A 85 -10.09 4.96 -7.00
N GLY A 86 -11.07 4.32 -7.64
CA GLY A 86 -11.28 4.39 -9.10
C GLY A 86 -10.27 3.57 -9.93
N LYS A 87 -9.38 2.80 -9.30
CA LYS A 87 -8.40 1.97 -10.02
C LYS A 87 -8.98 0.61 -10.39
N ALA A 88 -9.02 0.31 -11.70
CA ALA A 88 -9.48 -0.98 -12.22
C ALA A 88 -8.66 -2.17 -11.67
N THR A 89 -7.34 -2.00 -11.52
CA THR A 89 -6.43 -3.02 -10.95
C THR A 89 -6.78 -3.41 -9.51
N PHE A 90 -7.46 -2.54 -8.76
CA PHE A 90 -7.87 -2.77 -7.37
C PHE A 90 -9.39 -2.96 -7.22
N SER A 91 -10.09 -3.21 -8.34
CA SER A 91 -11.56 -3.37 -8.40
C SER A 91 -12.11 -4.47 -7.47
N ALA A 92 -11.30 -5.46 -7.10
CA ALA A 92 -11.69 -6.47 -6.11
C ALA A 92 -12.12 -5.86 -4.75
N LEU A 93 -11.61 -4.67 -4.42
CA LEU A 93 -12.00 -3.92 -3.21
C LEU A 93 -13.42 -3.37 -3.29
N ASN A 94 -14.01 -3.24 -4.47
CA ASN A 94 -15.35 -2.68 -4.66
C ASN A 94 -16.46 -3.70 -4.36
N ALA A 95 -16.11 -4.99 -4.26
CA ALA A 95 -17.05 -6.02 -3.80
C ALA A 95 -17.64 -5.63 -2.44
N GLN A 96 -18.95 -5.77 -2.29
CA GLN A 96 -19.64 -5.38 -1.08
C GLN A 96 -20.80 -6.34 -0.81
N SER A 97 -20.66 -7.09 0.28
CA SER A 97 -21.69 -7.92 0.90
C SER A 97 -21.48 -7.95 2.40
N ALA A 98 -22.50 -8.35 3.15
CA ALA A 98 -22.44 -8.46 4.60
C ALA A 98 -21.28 -9.35 5.10
N ASP A 99 -20.84 -10.32 4.31
CA ASP A 99 -19.83 -11.34 4.65
C ASP A 99 -18.49 -11.21 3.90
N ARG A 100 -18.39 -10.31 2.89
CA ARG A 100 -17.21 -10.19 2.04
C ARG A 100 -15.91 -9.83 2.77
N TRP A 101 -16.00 -8.99 3.80
CA TRP A 101 -14.84 -8.37 4.45
C TRP A 101 -14.76 -8.71 5.93
N HIS A 102 -13.53 -8.93 6.40
CA HIS A 102 -13.21 -9.00 7.83
C HIS A 102 -13.56 -7.65 8.50
N LYS A 103 -14.27 -7.72 9.62
CA LYS A 103 -14.73 -6.55 10.37
C LYS A 103 -13.84 -6.35 11.58
N VAL A 104 -13.26 -5.16 11.70
CA VAL A 104 -12.51 -4.76 12.89
C VAL A 104 -13.51 -4.30 13.94
N ALA A 105 -13.48 -4.91 15.13
CA ALA A 105 -14.31 -4.47 16.23
C ALA A 105 -13.90 -3.05 16.67
N MET A 106 -14.87 -2.14 16.70
CA MET A 106 -14.70 -0.76 17.13
C MET A 106 -15.80 -0.38 18.11
N LYS A 107 -15.52 0.58 18.97
CA LYS A 107 -16.51 1.16 19.88
C LYS A 107 -16.84 2.57 19.42
N SER A 108 -18.06 3.03 19.67
CA SER A 108 -18.41 4.44 19.53
C SER A 108 -17.57 5.31 20.46
N GLY A 109 -17.31 6.56 20.06
CA GLY A 109 -16.50 7.51 20.81
C GLY A 109 -15.05 7.58 20.33
N GLU A 110 -14.13 7.82 21.24
CA GLU A 110 -12.72 8.05 20.91
C GLU A 110 -12.07 6.79 20.32
N ASN A 111 -11.44 6.96 19.16
CA ASN A 111 -10.68 5.91 18.49
C ASN A 111 -9.41 6.52 17.90
N THR A 112 -8.33 5.75 17.92
CA THR A 112 -7.06 6.14 17.29
C THR A 112 -7.02 5.67 15.85
N PHE A 113 -6.78 6.60 14.93
CA PHE A 113 -6.50 6.31 13.52
C PHE A 113 -5.03 6.60 13.21
N LYS A 114 -4.30 5.60 12.71
CA LYS A 114 -2.88 5.72 12.37
C LYS A 114 -2.67 5.36 10.91
N TRP A 115 -2.02 6.29 10.20
CA TRP A 115 -1.49 6.06 8.86
C TRP A 115 -0.03 5.66 8.96
N THR A 116 0.33 4.61 8.24
CA THR A 116 1.72 4.30 7.92
C THR A 116 2.02 4.93 6.56
N LEU A 117 2.87 5.97 6.56
CA LEU A 117 3.33 6.65 5.35
C LEU A 117 4.69 6.11 4.99
N THR A 118 4.79 5.51 3.81
CA THR A 118 6.06 4.98 3.32
C THR A 118 6.88 6.05 2.61
N ALA A 119 6.22 7.12 2.13
CA ALA A 119 6.85 8.39 1.79
C ALA A 119 6.05 9.57 2.37
N LYS A 120 6.76 10.60 2.84
CA LYS A 120 6.14 11.79 3.42
C LYS A 120 5.88 12.82 2.32
N HIS A 121 4.63 12.92 1.89
CA HIS A 121 4.16 13.99 1.02
C HIS A 121 3.57 15.14 1.87
N SER A 122 3.65 16.38 1.37
CA SER A 122 2.88 17.48 1.95
C SER A 122 1.40 17.11 1.91
N THR A 123 0.74 17.15 3.06
CA THR A 123 -0.63 16.66 3.23
C THR A 123 -1.56 17.82 3.49
N GLU A 124 -2.53 18.03 2.59
CA GLU A 124 -3.55 19.07 2.72
C GLU A 124 -4.51 18.80 3.88
N SER A 125 -5.00 17.56 4.00
CA SER A 125 -5.86 17.15 5.12
C SER A 125 -6.00 15.63 5.19
N TRP A 126 -6.46 15.14 6.35
CA TRP A 126 -6.99 13.79 6.52
C TRP A 126 -8.49 13.93 6.84
N ARG A 127 -9.35 13.22 6.10
CA ARG A 127 -10.81 13.24 6.29
C ARG A 127 -11.34 11.83 6.42
N PHE A 128 -12.22 11.62 7.40
CA PHE A 128 -12.80 10.32 7.70
C PHE A 128 -14.32 10.42 7.61
N PHE A 129 -14.92 9.50 6.88
CA PHE A 129 -16.35 9.40 6.66
C PHE A 129 -16.84 8.06 7.21
N ILE A 130 -18.11 8.00 7.60
CA ILE A 130 -18.73 6.78 8.10
C ILE A 130 -20.05 6.56 7.38
N THR A 131 -20.42 5.30 7.17
CA THR A 131 -21.73 4.99 6.58
C THR A 131 -22.86 5.37 7.52
N LYS A 132 -24.00 5.73 6.94
CA LYS A 132 -25.22 6.07 7.69
C LYS A 132 -25.81 4.81 8.32
N PRO A 133 -26.52 4.93 9.47
CA PRO A 133 -27.38 3.87 9.95
C PRO A 133 -28.35 3.40 8.85
N GLY A 134 -28.49 2.09 8.69
CA GLY A 134 -29.40 1.51 7.70
C GLY A 134 -28.91 1.49 6.25
N TRP A 135 -27.64 1.86 5.97
CA TRP A 135 -27.06 1.68 4.64
C TRP A 135 -27.12 0.20 4.19
N ASP A 136 -27.25 -0.03 2.88
CA ASP A 136 -27.39 -1.38 2.34
C ASP A 136 -26.03 -2.06 2.22
N VAL A 137 -25.71 -2.92 3.20
CA VAL A 137 -24.44 -3.63 3.29
C VAL A 137 -24.16 -4.57 2.12
N ASN A 138 -25.15 -4.87 1.28
CA ASN A 138 -25.04 -5.79 0.14
C ASN A 138 -24.96 -5.08 -1.22
N LYS A 139 -24.81 -3.76 -1.24
CA LYS A 139 -24.65 -2.97 -2.47
C LYS A 139 -23.29 -2.28 -2.53
N PRO A 140 -22.75 -2.03 -3.74
CA PRO A 140 -21.52 -1.26 -3.90
C PRO A 140 -21.59 0.08 -3.16
N LEU A 141 -20.48 0.50 -2.55
CA LEU A 141 -20.42 1.74 -1.78
C LEU A 141 -20.60 2.96 -2.69
N THR A 142 -21.55 3.81 -2.32
CA THR A 142 -21.89 5.06 -3.01
C THR A 142 -21.83 6.24 -2.05
N ARG A 143 -21.83 7.47 -2.58
CA ARG A 143 -21.96 8.68 -1.75
C ARG A 143 -23.23 8.68 -0.89
N ALA A 144 -24.31 8.05 -1.33
CA ALA A 144 -25.56 7.98 -0.59
C ALA A 144 -25.41 7.22 0.75
N ASP A 145 -24.49 6.25 0.78
CA ASP A 145 -24.25 5.39 1.95
C ASP A 145 -23.50 6.11 3.07
N PHE A 146 -22.79 7.20 2.79
CA PHE A 146 -21.95 7.91 3.76
C PHE A 146 -22.62 9.16 4.33
N ASP A 147 -22.36 9.45 5.61
CA ASP A 147 -22.38 10.82 6.11
C ASP A 147 -21.21 11.57 5.46
N LEU A 148 -21.56 12.56 4.62
CA LEU A 148 -20.60 13.32 3.83
C LEU A 148 -19.95 14.46 4.60
N THR A 149 -20.28 14.61 5.89
CA THR A 149 -19.55 15.47 6.82
C THR A 149 -18.44 14.65 7.49
N PRO A 150 -17.15 14.97 7.27
CA PRO A 150 -16.07 14.25 7.94
C PRO A 150 -16.22 14.36 9.47
N PHE A 151 -16.09 13.24 10.19
CA PHE A 151 -16.30 13.22 11.65
C PHE A 151 -15.04 13.57 12.46
N LEU A 152 -13.88 13.67 11.81
CA LEU A 152 -12.65 14.18 12.41
C LEU A 152 -12.32 15.56 11.85
N PRO A 153 -11.84 16.49 12.68
CA PRO A 153 -11.35 17.77 12.20
C PRO A 153 -10.17 17.54 11.26
N THR A 154 -10.13 18.33 10.18
CA THR A 154 -8.96 18.37 9.31
C THR A 154 -7.79 18.96 10.09
N LYS A 155 -6.64 18.27 10.08
CA LYS A 155 -5.36 18.90 10.46
C LYS A 155 -4.99 20.00 9.46
#